data_AF-A0A840VBC6-F1
#
_entry.id   AF-A0A840VBC6-F1
#
_cell.length_a   1.000
_cell.length_b   1.000
_cell.length_c   1.000
_cell.angle_alpha   90.00
_cell.angle_beta   90.00
_cell.angle_gamma   90.00
#
_symmetry.space_group_name_H-M   'P 1'
#
loop_
_entity.id
_entity.type
_entity.pdbx_description
1 polymer ?
#
loop_
_entity_poly.entity_id
_entity_poly.type
_entity_poly.pdbx_seq_one_letter_code
_entity_poly.pdbx_strand_id
1 'polypeptide(L)'
;MSNESIPAGQREFRCDHCHGKILIPIDLPPTTGPCPHCGQPITSPVPEFPGSPAIPAGGHPSASAGERIPDVVVSSPVPLPEPVSPIPASNVAGAPPQPEVPAPASPESEEPKPAQGKAGKPSSGGSRKGLLVGAVVVMVLVLAGLGVALFLLKTPATPGLKIPKPPPGMVGRMDEHYLEKGWETDARGVLSEFLQARTPEQLAQLSIRGEELLPEMQAFYKNRPVWDGTTPEEAFAVYPLEIKDRQRGIFMLMYDQPPAFRISDFFIPLVPLGVQYQVEAPSLLTEMTGQAANFASDPVKVMAPFKKGPDGLKVDWEAFVQTKYRLFREFLELPESGKTGVFRLQFWETVPENRELPAGERVYQAVDPAYSSEDSGRLQIPVDSEIGRVLSVLNWRGTDEGRPVIKSATVELRWSDDEIPQLEMSRFICWEFLGVGGEALPGGGVTNGGK
;
A
#
# COMPACT_ATOMS: atom_id res chain seq x y z
N MET A 1 8.52 18.44 -50.77
CA MET A 1 9.03 17.28 -50.00
C MET A 1 9.20 17.79 -48.58
N SER A 2 8.20 17.56 -47.75
CA SER A 2 8.06 18.18 -46.43
C SER A 2 8.74 17.29 -45.40
N ASN A 3 9.74 17.81 -44.69
CA ASN A 3 10.34 17.14 -43.53
C ASN A 3 9.26 16.98 -42.45
N GLU A 4 8.80 15.75 -42.23
CA GLU A 4 8.08 15.37 -41.02
C GLU A 4 9.03 15.57 -39.84
N SER A 5 8.72 16.54 -38.98
CA SER A 5 9.44 16.73 -37.73
C SER A 5 9.15 15.55 -36.80
N ILE A 6 10.18 14.77 -36.48
CA ILE A 6 10.12 13.73 -35.44
C ILE A 6 9.65 14.40 -34.13
N PRO A 7 8.65 13.83 -33.42
CA PRO A 7 8.21 14.35 -32.12
C PRO A 7 9.38 14.47 -31.15
N ALA A 8 9.46 15.58 -30.41
CA ALA A 8 10.53 15.82 -29.45
C ALA A 8 10.62 14.66 -28.44
N GLY A 9 11.81 14.05 -28.29
CA GLY A 9 12.06 12.94 -27.36
C GLY A 9 11.97 11.53 -27.96
N GLN A 10 11.68 11.39 -29.26
CA GLN A 10 11.67 10.11 -29.96
C GLN A 10 12.76 10.04 -31.04
N ARG A 11 13.18 8.82 -31.38
CA ARG A 11 14.07 8.51 -32.50
C ARG A 11 13.46 7.44 -33.40
N GLU A 12 13.81 7.49 -34.68
CA GLU A 12 13.28 6.57 -35.69
C GLU A 12 14.33 5.56 -36.15
N PHE A 13 13.89 4.33 -36.40
CA PHE A 13 14.65 3.35 -37.17
C PHE A 13 13.72 2.49 -38.03
N ARG A 14 14.29 1.69 -38.94
CA ARG A 14 13.53 0.81 -39.83
C ARG A 14 13.75 -0.64 -39.47
N CYS A 15 12.70 -1.45 -39.58
CA CYS A 15 12.81 -2.90 -39.47
C CYS A 15 13.64 -3.47 -40.64
N ASP A 16 14.60 -4.36 -40.34
CA ASP A 16 15.42 -5.02 -41.36
C ASP A 16 14.62 -6.01 -42.23
N HIS A 17 13.48 -6.51 -41.72
CA HIS A 17 12.68 -7.53 -42.40
C HIS A 17 11.58 -6.97 -43.30
N CYS A 18 10.97 -5.84 -42.91
CA CYS A 18 9.80 -5.29 -43.60
C CYS A 18 9.92 -3.80 -43.93
N HIS A 19 11.03 -3.16 -43.56
CA HIS A 19 11.31 -1.74 -43.75
C HIS A 19 10.28 -0.77 -43.14
N GLY A 20 9.39 -1.27 -42.28
CA GLY A 20 8.43 -0.47 -41.54
C GLY A 20 9.14 0.49 -40.58
N LYS A 21 8.65 1.73 -40.50
CA LYS A 21 9.16 2.78 -39.62
C LYS A 21 8.76 2.50 -38.17
N ILE A 22 9.71 2.64 -37.25
CA ILE A 22 9.54 2.36 -35.81
C ILE A 22 10.04 3.58 -35.05
N LEU A 23 9.20 4.11 -34.15
CA LEU A 23 9.52 5.20 -33.25
C LEU A 23 9.74 4.66 -31.84
N ILE A 24 10.85 5.03 -31.21
CA ILE A 24 11.18 4.64 -29.84
C ILE A 24 11.64 5.87 -29.04
N PRO A 25 11.58 5.84 -27.70
CA PRO A 25 12.18 6.89 -26.87
C PRO A 25 13.68 7.05 -27.16
N ILE A 26 14.17 8.29 -27.10
CA ILE A 26 15.57 8.60 -27.42
C ILE A 26 16.56 7.89 -26.47
N ASP A 27 16.18 7.72 -25.20
CA ASP A 27 17.01 7.13 -24.14
C ASP A 27 16.82 5.61 -24.00
N LEU A 28 16.03 4.97 -24.87
CA LEU A 28 15.81 3.53 -24.80
C LEU A 28 17.11 2.79 -25.17
N PRO A 29 17.71 1.97 -24.27
CA PRO A 29 18.87 1.17 -24.60
C PRO A 29 18.54 0.12 -25.70
N PRO A 30 19.54 -0.44 -26.40
CA PRO A 30 19.32 -1.51 -27.36
C PRO A 30 18.47 -2.64 -26.77
N THR A 31 17.25 -2.77 -27.26
CA THR A 31 16.25 -3.72 -26.77
C THR A 31 15.77 -4.57 -27.93
N THR A 32 15.72 -5.89 -27.72
CA THR A 32 15.23 -6.85 -28.72
C THR A 32 13.76 -7.15 -28.46
N GLY A 33 12.93 -7.08 -29.50
CA GLY A 33 11.50 -7.40 -29.44
C GLY A 33 10.91 -7.72 -30.82
N PRO A 34 9.67 -8.21 -30.89
CA PRO A 34 9.00 -8.46 -32.17
C PRO A 34 8.69 -7.15 -32.89
N CYS A 35 8.92 -7.11 -34.20
CA CYS A 35 8.60 -5.96 -35.04
C CYS A 35 7.07 -5.74 -35.09
N PRO A 36 6.57 -4.52 -34.86
CA PRO A 36 5.14 -4.23 -34.86
C PRO A 36 4.48 -4.41 -36.24
N HIS A 37 5.28 -4.39 -37.32
CA HIS A 37 4.78 -4.51 -38.70
C HIS A 37 4.79 -5.94 -39.24
N CYS A 38 5.69 -6.82 -38.78
CA CYS A 38 5.86 -8.16 -39.34
C CYS A 38 6.07 -9.28 -38.32
N GLY A 39 6.10 -8.97 -37.02
CA GLY A 39 6.27 -9.93 -35.92
C GLY A 39 7.68 -10.53 -35.78
N GLN A 40 8.58 -10.28 -36.73
CA GLN A 40 9.95 -10.80 -36.68
C GLN A 40 10.80 -10.09 -35.62
N PRO A 41 11.75 -10.79 -34.95
CA PRO A 41 12.60 -10.19 -33.94
C PRO A 41 13.49 -9.11 -34.56
N ILE A 42 13.53 -7.95 -33.90
CA ILE A 42 14.34 -6.78 -34.23
C ILE A 42 15.01 -6.24 -32.98
N THR A 43 16.12 -5.53 -33.15
CA THR A 43 16.84 -4.88 -32.05
C THR A 43 16.95 -3.39 -32.33
N SER A 44 16.56 -2.54 -31.38
CA SER A 44 16.70 -1.10 -31.55
C SER A 44 18.18 -0.66 -31.60
N PRO A 45 18.54 0.32 -32.45
CA PRO A 45 19.93 0.78 -32.55
C PRO A 45 20.40 1.46 -31.26
N VAL A 46 21.72 1.57 -31.08
CA VAL A 46 22.32 2.31 -29.95
C VAL A 46 21.95 3.80 -30.05
N PRO A 47 21.60 4.48 -28.95
CA PRO A 47 21.41 5.93 -28.95
C PRO A 47 22.66 6.65 -29.46
N GLU A 48 22.55 7.42 -30.53
CA GLU A 48 23.62 8.30 -31.00
C GLU A 48 23.60 9.58 -30.15
N PHE A 49 24.40 9.62 -29.10
CA PHE A 49 24.67 10.88 -28.39
C PHE A 49 25.59 11.75 -29.25
N PRO A 50 25.26 13.03 -29.50
CA PRO A 50 26.18 13.94 -30.18
C PRO A 50 27.39 14.20 -29.26
N GLY A 51 28.48 13.45 -29.45
CA GLY A 51 29.70 13.66 -28.67
C GLY A 51 30.67 12.48 -28.48
N SER A 52 30.53 11.35 -29.19
CA SER A 52 31.58 10.31 -29.19
C SER A 52 32.06 10.02 -30.60
N PRO A 53 33.40 10.02 -30.85
CA PRO A 53 33.95 9.91 -32.19
C PRO A 53 33.70 8.52 -32.77
N ALA A 54 33.28 8.50 -34.04
CA ALA A 54 33.13 7.30 -34.84
C ALA A 54 34.45 6.51 -34.88
N ILE A 55 34.42 5.26 -34.44
CA ILE A 55 35.48 4.30 -34.70
C ILE A 55 35.27 3.78 -36.13
N PRO A 56 36.19 3.99 -37.08
CA PRO A 56 36.07 3.42 -38.41
C PRO A 56 36.29 1.90 -38.34
N ALA A 57 35.39 1.15 -38.94
CA ALA A 57 35.59 -0.25 -39.25
C ALA A 57 36.71 -0.41 -40.29
N GLY A 58 37.77 -1.14 -39.93
CA GLY A 58 38.76 -1.68 -40.86
C GLY A 58 40.21 -1.25 -40.60
N GLY A 59 41.03 -2.18 -40.12
CA GLY A 59 42.50 -2.09 -40.19
C GLY A 59 43.23 -2.76 -39.03
N HIS A 60 43.65 -4.02 -39.21
CA HIS A 60 44.86 -4.53 -38.52
C HIS A 60 46.07 -3.74 -39.07
N PRO A 61 47.05 -3.33 -38.23
CA PRO A 61 48.17 -4.24 -37.91
C PRO A 61 48.83 -4.08 -36.52
N SER A 62 49.35 -5.22 -36.04
CA SER A 62 50.65 -5.48 -35.39
C SER A 62 51.18 -4.62 -34.21
N ALA A 63 51.16 -5.27 -33.04
CA ALA A 63 52.24 -5.45 -32.06
C ALA A 63 53.11 -4.25 -31.58
N SER A 64 53.01 -3.94 -30.28
CA SER A 64 54.16 -3.81 -29.37
C SER A 64 53.72 -3.87 -27.90
N ALA A 65 54.55 -4.54 -27.10
CA ALA A 65 54.66 -4.68 -25.63
C ALA A 65 53.85 -3.71 -24.74
N GLY A 66 53.28 -4.09 -23.60
CA GLY A 66 53.39 -5.30 -22.80
C GLY A 66 53.24 -4.90 -21.34
N GLU A 67 52.18 -5.31 -20.65
CA GLU A 67 52.15 -5.40 -19.19
C GLU A 67 51.03 -6.38 -18.78
N ARG A 68 51.41 -7.42 -18.02
CA ARG A 68 50.52 -8.52 -17.62
C ARG A 68 49.70 -8.13 -16.39
N ILE A 69 48.37 -8.27 -16.48
CA ILE A 69 47.45 -8.33 -15.34
C ILE A 69 46.93 -9.78 -15.29
N PRO A 70 46.86 -10.43 -14.11
CA PRO A 70 46.58 -11.87 -14.01
C PRO A 70 45.14 -12.25 -14.40
N ASP A 71 45.03 -13.42 -15.02
CA ASP A 71 43.82 -14.04 -15.53
C ASP A 71 42.74 -14.23 -14.45
N VAL A 72 41.57 -13.62 -14.67
CA VAL A 72 40.32 -14.02 -14.01
C VAL A 72 39.78 -15.23 -14.77
N VAL A 73 39.73 -16.38 -14.09
CA VAL A 73 39.13 -17.61 -14.58
C VAL A 73 37.62 -17.38 -14.79
N VAL A 74 37.21 -17.18 -16.04
CA VAL A 74 35.80 -17.23 -16.45
C VAL A 74 35.39 -18.70 -16.50
N SER A 75 34.62 -19.14 -15.51
CA SER A 75 33.91 -20.42 -15.58
C SER A 75 32.87 -20.37 -16.72
N SER A 76 32.83 -21.44 -17.51
CA SER A 76 31.92 -21.62 -18.63
C SER A 76 30.44 -21.50 -18.21
N PRO A 77 29.55 -21.03 -19.10
CA PRO A 77 28.13 -20.93 -18.83
C PRO A 77 27.47 -22.31 -18.74
N VAL A 78 26.62 -22.48 -17.73
CA VAL A 78 25.69 -23.61 -17.55
C VAL A 78 24.68 -23.62 -18.72
N PRO A 79 24.35 -24.77 -19.33
CA PRO A 79 23.32 -24.84 -20.35
C PRO A 79 21.92 -24.55 -19.77
N LEU A 80 21.16 -23.70 -20.45
CA LEU A 80 19.72 -23.51 -20.18
C LEU A 80 18.95 -24.82 -20.41
N PRO A 81 17.98 -25.17 -19.55
CA PRO A 81 17.03 -26.25 -19.85
C PRO A 81 16.09 -25.86 -21.00
N GLU A 82 15.76 -26.85 -21.84
CA GLU A 82 14.86 -26.73 -22.98
C GLU A 82 13.44 -26.29 -22.57
N PRO A 83 12.73 -25.50 -23.40
CA PRO A 83 11.36 -25.09 -23.13
C PRO A 83 10.39 -26.27 -23.22
N VAL A 84 9.64 -26.48 -22.14
CA VAL A 84 8.55 -27.46 -22.06
C VAL A 84 7.42 -27.02 -23.00
N SER A 85 7.03 -27.92 -23.91
CA SER A 85 5.90 -27.75 -24.84
C SER A 85 4.59 -27.39 -24.12
N PRO A 86 3.75 -26.51 -24.70
CA PRO A 86 2.47 -26.16 -24.11
C PRO A 86 1.46 -27.32 -24.15
N ILE A 87 0.74 -27.47 -23.04
CA ILE A 87 -0.38 -28.39 -22.85
C ILE A 87 -1.52 -27.98 -23.82
N PRO A 88 -2.19 -28.94 -24.51
CA PRO A 88 -3.30 -28.61 -25.40
C PRO A 88 -4.52 -28.10 -24.63
N ALA A 89 -5.09 -27.00 -25.11
CA ALA A 89 -6.33 -26.41 -24.62
C ALA A 89 -7.49 -27.42 -24.73
N SER A 90 -8.07 -27.79 -23.58
CA SER A 90 -9.31 -28.55 -23.53
C SER A 90 -10.49 -27.59 -23.62
N ASN A 91 -11.33 -27.82 -24.63
CA ASN A 91 -12.62 -27.16 -24.82
C ASN A 91 -13.51 -27.34 -23.58
N VAL A 92 -14.01 -26.24 -23.02
CA VAL A 92 -15.22 -26.25 -22.18
C VAL A 92 -16.29 -25.44 -22.91
N ALA A 93 -17.31 -26.17 -23.32
CA ALA A 93 -18.53 -25.69 -23.92
C ALA A 93 -19.45 -25.04 -22.86
N GLY A 94 -20.21 -24.03 -23.30
CA GLY A 94 -21.60 -23.79 -22.88
C GLY A 94 -21.84 -23.16 -21.51
N ALA A 95 -22.04 -21.84 -21.50
CA ALA A 95 -22.77 -21.15 -20.43
C ALA A 95 -24.29 -21.44 -20.54
N PRO A 96 -25.01 -21.71 -19.43
CA PRO A 96 -26.46 -21.63 -19.38
C PRO A 96 -26.94 -20.20 -19.06
N PRO A 97 -28.11 -19.76 -19.57
CA PRO A 97 -28.60 -18.39 -19.39
C PRO A 97 -29.21 -18.13 -17.99
N GLN A 98 -29.02 -16.90 -17.50
CA GLN A 98 -29.68 -16.35 -16.31
C GLN A 98 -31.15 -15.98 -16.59
N PRO A 99 -32.07 -16.15 -15.61
CA PRO A 99 -33.44 -15.61 -15.67
C PRO A 99 -33.53 -14.14 -15.21
N GLU A 100 -34.36 -13.36 -15.91
CA GLU A 100 -34.74 -11.98 -15.60
C GLU A 100 -35.50 -11.83 -14.27
N VAL A 101 -35.23 -10.73 -13.57
CA VAL A 101 -35.94 -10.27 -12.36
C VAL A 101 -36.99 -9.22 -12.78
N PRO A 102 -38.28 -9.32 -12.37
CA PRO A 102 -39.23 -8.22 -12.48
C PRO A 102 -39.28 -7.35 -11.20
N ALA A 103 -39.48 -6.05 -11.42
CA ALA A 103 -39.56 -4.98 -10.43
C ALA A 103 -40.80 -5.06 -9.48
N PRO A 104 -40.79 -4.35 -8.33
CA PRO A 104 -41.78 -4.53 -7.27
C PRO A 104 -42.96 -3.57 -7.38
N ALA A 105 -44.13 -4.04 -6.94
CA ALA A 105 -45.25 -3.19 -6.53
C ALA A 105 -45.75 -3.65 -5.15
N SER A 106 -45.87 -2.71 -4.22
CA SER A 106 -46.66 -2.76 -2.98
C SER A 106 -47.96 -1.96 -3.19
N PRO A 107 -48.92 -1.88 -2.25
CA PRO A 107 -49.10 -2.58 -0.95
C PRO A 107 -50.53 -3.17 -0.81
N GLU A 108 -50.86 -3.77 0.35
CA GLU A 108 -51.95 -3.34 1.26
C GLU A 108 -52.49 -4.51 2.14
N SER A 109 -52.68 -4.20 3.44
CA SER A 109 -53.56 -4.72 4.52
C SER A 109 -53.99 -6.21 4.55
N GLU A 110 -54.16 -6.89 5.69
CA GLU A 110 -54.87 -6.50 6.93
C GLU A 110 -54.58 -7.52 8.07
N GLU A 111 -54.55 -7.05 9.31
CA GLU A 111 -54.64 -7.83 10.58
C GLU A 111 -56.08 -8.41 10.78
N PRO A 112 -56.48 -9.11 11.89
CA PRO A 112 -55.78 -10.00 12.84
C PRO A 112 -56.61 -11.24 13.30
N LYS A 113 -55.95 -12.09 14.14
CA LYS A 113 -56.48 -12.69 15.40
C LYS A 113 -57.36 -13.99 15.39
N PRO A 114 -57.54 -14.65 16.55
CA PRO A 114 -57.05 -16.03 16.79
C PRO A 114 -58.13 -16.99 17.37
N ALA A 115 -57.80 -18.27 17.60
CA ALA A 115 -58.47 -19.09 18.64
C ALA A 115 -57.71 -20.41 18.86
N GLN A 116 -57.28 -20.69 20.10
CA GLN A 116 -57.84 -21.72 21.01
C GLN A 116 -57.68 -23.16 20.51
N GLY A 117 -57.22 -24.13 21.30
CA GLY A 117 -56.89 -24.15 22.71
C GLY A 117 -56.75 -25.60 23.22
N LYS A 118 -56.37 -25.67 24.50
CA LYS A 118 -56.62 -26.75 25.48
C LYS A 118 -55.88 -28.09 25.36
N ALA A 119 -54.87 -28.15 26.22
CA ALA A 119 -54.51 -29.23 27.15
C ALA A 119 -55.43 -30.46 27.25
N GLY A 120 -54.80 -31.63 27.21
CA GLY A 120 -55.27 -32.88 27.80
C GLY A 120 -54.07 -33.67 28.34
N LYS A 121 -54.07 -33.91 29.66
CA LYS A 121 -53.05 -34.67 30.41
C LYS A 121 -53.53 -36.15 30.57
N PRO A 122 -52.78 -37.01 31.29
CA PRO A 122 -51.91 -38.08 30.80
C PRO A 122 -52.56 -39.48 30.87
N SER A 123 -51.96 -40.48 30.23
CA SER A 123 -52.07 -41.86 30.74
C SER A 123 -50.86 -42.73 30.38
N SER A 124 -50.62 -43.65 31.30
CA SER A 124 -49.53 -44.60 31.46
C SER A 124 -49.39 -45.64 30.34
N GLY A 125 -48.17 -46.15 30.15
CA GLY A 125 -47.97 -47.44 29.51
C GLY A 125 -46.53 -47.66 29.06
N GLY A 126 -45.72 -48.27 29.93
CA GLY A 126 -44.37 -48.69 29.55
C GLY A 126 -44.39 -49.74 28.44
N SER A 127 -43.56 -49.57 27.42
CA SER A 127 -43.12 -50.69 26.59
C SER A 127 -41.63 -50.55 26.28
N ARG A 128 -40.92 -51.68 26.41
CA ARG A 128 -39.47 -51.86 26.37
C ARG A 128 -38.88 -51.64 24.97
N LYS A 129 -38.94 -50.42 24.45
CA LYS A 129 -38.23 -49.98 23.23
C LYS A 129 -37.36 -48.72 23.43
N GLY A 130 -37.33 -48.15 24.63
CA GLY A 130 -36.56 -46.94 24.94
C GLY A 130 -35.05 -47.15 25.12
N LEU A 131 -34.59 -48.38 25.41
CA LEU A 131 -33.17 -48.62 25.74
C LEU A 131 -32.26 -48.57 24.50
N LEU A 132 -32.74 -49.01 23.33
CA LEU A 132 -31.97 -48.96 22.08
C LEU A 132 -31.92 -47.56 21.48
N VAL A 133 -33.01 -46.79 21.56
CA VAL A 133 -33.03 -45.39 21.09
C VAL A 133 -32.19 -44.51 22.00
N GLY A 134 -32.26 -44.71 23.33
CA GLY A 134 -31.40 -44.00 24.29
C GLY A 134 -29.91 -44.31 24.07
N ALA A 135 -29.56 -45.57 23.83
CA ALA A 135 -28.17 -45.96 23.58
C ALA A 135 -27.63 -45.38 22.26
N VAL A 136 -28.43 -45.32 21.20
CA VAL A 136 -28.02 -44.72 19.92
C VAL A 136 -27.86 -43.19 20.05
N VAL A 137 -28.76 -42.50 20.76
CA VAL A 137 -28.62 -41.05 21.00
C VAL A 137 -27.38 -40.74 21.84
N VAL A 138 -27.11 -41.53 22.88
CA VAL A 138 -25.88 -41.39 23.67
C VAL A 138 -24.65 -41.68 22.81
N MET A 139 -24.66 -42.70 21.96
CA MET A 139 -23.53 -43.01 21.08
C MET A 139 -23.29 -41.90 20.05
N VAL A 140 -24.34 -41.32 19.47
CA VAL A 140 -24.23 -40.17 18.56
C VAL A 140 -23.70 -38.94 19.29
N LEU A 141 -24.12 -38.69 20.53
CA LEU A 141 -23.59 -37.58 21.34
C LEU A 141 -22.13 -37.82 21.75
N VAL A 142 -21.73 -39.05 22.05
CA VAL A 142 -20.33 -39.39 22.31
C VAL A 142 -19.50 -39.25 21.03
N LEU A 143 -20.00 -39.68 19.87
CA LEU A 143 -19.31 -39.53 18.59
C LEU A 143 -19.23 -38.06 18.15
N ALA A 144 -20.26 -37.26 18.38
CA ALA A 144 -20.24 -35.82 18.15
C ALA A 144 -19.27 -35.12 19.11
N GLY A 145 -19.27 -35.49 20.39
CA GLY A 145 -18.33 -35.00 21.39
C GLY A 145 -16.88 -35.38 21.07
N LEU A 146 -16.66 -36.61 20.60
CA LEU A 146 -15.35 -37.09 20.15
C LEU A 146 -14.91 -36.40 18.87
N GLY A 147 -15.85 -36.14 17.95
CA GLY A 147 -15.60 -35.37 16.73
C GLY A 147 -15.22 -33.92 17.01
N VAL A 148 -15.89 -33.26 17.96
CA VAL A 148 -15.54 -31.92 18.43
C VAL A 148 -14.21 -31.92 19.18
N ALA A 149 -13.96 -32.90 20.05
CA ALA A 149 -12.68 -33.02 20.76
C ALA A 149 -11.51 -33.29 19.79
N LEU A 150 -11.70 -34.16 18.80
CA LEU A 150 -10.70 -34.42 17.76
C LEU A 150 -10.52 -33.22 16.83
N PHE A 151 -11.58 -32.47 16.53
CA PHE A 151 -11.47 -31.21 15.78
C PHE A 151 -10.69 -30.16 16.58
N LEU A 152 -10.93 -30.02 17.88
CA LEU A 152 -10.18 -29.13 18.77
C LEU A 152 -8.73 -29.61 19.03
N LEU A 153 -8.47 -30.91 18.94
CA LEU A 153 -7.10 -31.48 19.01
C LEU A 153 -6.35 -31.36 17.67
N LYS A 154 -7.07 -31.18 16.56
CA LYS A 154 -6.53 -31.13 15.19
C LYS A 154 -6.57 -29.73 14.58
N THR A 155 -7.23 -28.76 15.23
CA THR A 155 -6.93 -27.34 15.04
C THR A 155 -5.49 -27.15 15.49
N PRO A 156 -4.54 -26.86 14.59
CA PRO A 156 -3.20 -26.52 15.02
C PRO A 156 -3.36 -25.35 15.98
N ALA A 157 -2.82 -25.49 17.19
CA ALA A 157 -2.56 -24.34 18.04
C ALA A 157 -1.90 -23.31 17.13
N THR A 158 -2.51 -22.12 17.04
CA THR A 158 -1.93 -20.99 16.32
C THR A 158 -0.45 -20.97 16.66
N PRO A 159 0.47 -21.12 15.68
CA PRO A 159 1.89 -21.13 16.00
C PRO A 159 2.14 -19.87 16.81
N GLY A 160 2.50 -20.06 18.08
CA GLY A 160 2.75 -18.96 18.99
C GLY A 160 3.78 -18.07 18.32
N LEU A 161 3.49 -16.76 18.26
CA LEU A 161 4.44 -15.77 17.81
C LEU A 161 5.78 -16.07 18.50
N LYS A 162 6.84 -16.24 17.73
CA LYS A 162 8.18 -16.42 18.28
C LYS A 162 8.77 -15.07 18.64
N ILE A 163 8.01 -14.25 19.38
CA ILE A 163 8.45 -12.93 19.83
C ILE A 163 9.88 -13.10 20.33
N PRO A 164 10.89 -12.53 19.65
CA PRO A 164 12.27 -12.72 20.03
C PRO A 164 12.40 -12.21 21.46
N LYS A 165 12.42 -13.13 22.43
CA LYS A 165 12.58 -12.76 23.83
C LYS A 165 14.00 -12.21 23.91
N PRO A 166 14.20 -10.91 24.18
CA PRO A 166 15.53 -10.34 24.15
C PRO A 166 16.40 -11.12 25.16
N PRO A 167 17.68 -11.37 24.83
CA PRO A 167 18.57 -12.06 25.75
C PRO A 167 18.58 -11.35 27.10
N PRO A 168 18.52 -12.09 28.22
CA PRO A 168 18.44 -11.49 29.56
C PRO A 168 19.66 -10.59 29.79
N GLY A 169 19.42 -9.29 29.95
CA GLY A 169 20.46 -8.25 30.13
C GLY A 169 20.50 -7.15 29.07
N MET A 170 19.76 -7.28 27.95
CA MET A 170 19.62 -6.23 26.92
C MET A 170 18.39 -5.33 27.10
N VAL A 171 17.69 -5.43 28.23
CA VAL A 171 16.51 -4.61 28.50
C VAL A 171 16.98 -3.18 28.80
N GLY A 172 16.78 -2.27 27.83
CA GLY A 172 17.01 -0.83 27.99
C GLY A 172 18.42 -0.31 27.72
N ARG A 173 19.38 -1.15 27.28
CA ARG A 173 20.73 -0.67 26.91
C ARG A 173 20.84 -0.48 25.41
N MET A 174 20.74 0.78 24.97
CA MET A 174 21.06 1.21 23.61
C MET A 174 22.50 1.70 23.61
N ASP A 175 23.44 0.77 23.51
CA ASP A 175 24.84 1.13 23.29
C ASP A 175 25.05 1.69 21.86
N GLU A 176 26.20 2.31 21.65
CA GLU A 176 26.53 2.96 20.38
C GLU A 176 26.44 2.00 19.18
N HIS A 177 26.88 0.74 19.38
CA HIS A 177 26.75 -0.30 18.37
C HIS A 177 25.28 -0.63 18.04
N TYR A 178 24.41 -0.68 19.06
CA TYR A 178 22.98 -0.88 18.85
C TYR A 178 22.36 0.27 18.07
N LEU A 179 22.71 1.52 18.39
CA LEU A 179 22.22 2.73 17.71
C LEU A 179 22.66 2.81 16.24
N GLU A 180 23.84 2.29 15.93
CA GLU A 180 24.37 2.29 14.58
C GLU A 180 23.79 1.17 13.72
N LYS A 181 23.85 -0.09 14.18
CA LYS A 181 23.47 -1.26 13.37
C LYS A 181 22.69 -2.34 14.11
N GLY A 182 22.85 -2.45 15.44
CA GLY A 182 22.24 -3.56 16.19
C GLY A 182 20.71 -3.58 16.13
N TRP A 183 20.06 -2.43 15.97
CA TRP A 183 18.60 -2.32 15.85
C TRP A 183 18.04 -2.91 14.55
N GLU A 184 18.82 -2.96 13.46
CA GLU A 184 18.32 -3.35 12.13
C GLU A 184 17.87 -4.82 12.09
N THR A 185 18.63 -5.71 12.75
CA THR A 185 18.29 -7.13 12.85
C THR A 185 17.02 -7.33 13.68
N ASP A 186 16.90 -6.63 14.81
CA ASP A 186 15.68 -6.64 15.64
C ASP A 186 14.47 -6.15 14.84
N ALA A 187 14.60 -5.02 14.13
CA ALA A 187 13.54 -4.42 13.35
C ALA A 187 13.06 -5.34 12.23
N ARG A 188 13.98 -5.97 11.49
CA ARG A 188 13.62 -6.95 10.45
C ARG A 188 12.92 -8.17 11.03
N GLY A 189 13.37 -8.67 12.18
CA GLY A 189 12.71 -9.79 12.86
C GLY A 189 11.28 -9.44 13.27
N VAL A 190 11.08 -8.28 13.91
CA VAL A 190 9.74 -7.81 14.31
C VAL A 190 8.85 -7.56 13.09
N LEU A 191 9.39 -6.96 12.03
CA LEU A 191 8.66 -6.71 10.79
C LEU A 191 8.23 -8.02 10.12
N SER A 192 9.14 -9.00 10.06
CA SER A 192 8.85 -10.32 9.50
C SER A 192 7.65 -10.97 10.20
N GLU A 193 7.65 -10.99 11.54
CA GLU A 193 6.53 -11.53 12.32
C GLU A 193 5.25 -10.72 12.13
N PHE A 194 5.37 -9.39 12.01
CA PHE A 194 4.24 -8.50 11.80
C PHE A 194 3.57 -8.74 10.44
N LEU A 195 4.35 -8.87 9.37
CA LEU A 195 3.84 -9.16 8.02
C LEU A 195 3.22 -10.56 7.93
N GLN A 196 3.76 -11.52 8.69
CA GLN A 196 3.26 -12.89 8.74
C GLN A 196 2.03 -13.08 9.66
N ALA A 197 1.69 -12.09 10.47
CA ALA A 197 0.56 -12.13 11.38
C ALA A 197 -0.75 -12.45 10.64
N ARG A 198 -1.60 -13.27 11.26
CA ARG A 198 -2.86 -13.76 10.70
C ARG A 198 -4.09 -13.21 11.42
N THR A 199 -3.90 -12.55 12.55
CA THR A 199 -4.97 -12.06 13.42
C THR A 199 -4.66 -10.66 13.94
N PRO A 200 -5.67 -9.81 14.21
CA PRO A 200 -5.47 -8.52 14.84
C PRO A 200 -4.74 -8.61 16.19
N GLU A 201 -4.99 -9.69 16.96
CA GLU A 201 -4.36 -9.93 18.25
C GLU A 201 -2.85 -10.16 18.12
N GLN A 202 -2.41 -10.83 17.06
CA GLN A 202 -0.98 -11.00 16.76
C GLN A 202 -0.34 -9.67 16.35
N LEU A 203 -1.02 -8.86 15.53
CA LEU A 203 -0.53 -7.52 15.19
C LEU A 203 -0.40 -6.65 16.44
N ALA A 204 -1.41 -6.65 17.32
CA ALA A 204 -1.41 -5.90 18.56
C ALA A 204 -0.20 -6.23 19.45
N GLN A 205 0.20 -7.50 19.55
CA GLN A 205 1.38 -7.88 20.35
C GLN A 205 2.69 -7.29 19.83
N LEU A 206 2.79 -7.10 18.52
CA LEU A 206 3.97 -6.56 17.83
C LEU A 206 3.91 -5.04 17.66
N SER A 207 2.76 -4.43 17.96
CA SER A 207 2.49 -3.02 17.69
C SER A 207 2.68 -2.15 18.93
N ILE A 208 3.19 -0.94 18.71
CA ILE A 208 3.19 0.13 19.70
C ILE A 208 1.73 0.39 20.09
N ARG A 209 1.43 0.44 21.40
CA ARG A 209 0.07 0.62 21.94
C ARG A 209 -0.94 -0.43 21.45
N GLY A 210 -0.47 -1.62 21.03
CA GLY A 210 -1.37 -2.58 20.37
C GLY A 210 -2.54 -3.07 21.21
N GLU A 211 -2.43 -3.12 22.55
CA GLU A 211 -3.59 -3.42 23.42
C GLU A 211 -4.69 -2.35 23.30
N GLU A 212 -4.31 -1.08 23.22
CA GLU A 212 -5.24 0.05 23.05
C GLU A 212 -5.84 0.06 21.64
N LEU A 213 -5.03 -0.29 20.63
CA LEU A 213 -5.41 -0.27 19.22
C LEU A 213 -6.15 -1.53 18.75
N LEU A 214 -6.22 -2.58 19.57
CA LEU A 214 -6.83 -3.85 19.17
C LEU A 214 -8.27 -3.70 18.63
N PRO A 215 -9.18 -2.92 19.23
CA PRO A 215 -10.52 -2.73 18.68
C PRO A 215 -10.50 -2.09 17.28
N GLU A 216 -9.59 -1.15 17.05
CA GLU A 216 -9.41 -0.48 15.76
C GLU A 216 -8.84 -1.43 14.72
N MET A 217 -7.84 -2.23 15.08
CA MET A 217 -7.30 -3.29 14.22
C MET A 217 -8.39 -4.29 13.84
N GLN A 218 -9.22 -4.73 14.79
CA GLN A 218 -10.33 -5.64 14.51
C GLN A 218 -11.36 -5.02 13.55
N ALA A 219 -11.69 -3.74 13.73
CA ALA A 219 -12.59 -3.02 12.84
C ALA A 219 -12.00 -2.88 11.43
N PHE A 220 -10.73 -2.49 11.33
CA PHE A 220 -10.00 -2.33 10.07
C PHE A 220 -9.91 -3.64 9.29
N TYR A 221 -9.59 -4.76 9.97
CA TYR A 221 -9.40 -6.06 9.34
C TYR A 221 -10.70 -6.90 9.20
N LYS A 222 -11.86 -6.40 9.61
CA LYS A 222 -13.13 -7.17 9.67
C LYS A 222 -13.48 -7.89 8.36
N ASN A 223 -13.26 -7.25 7.21
CA ASN A 223 -13.61 -7.78 5.89
C ASN A 223 -12.40 -7.97 4.96
N ARG A 224 -11.19 -8.06 5.52
CA ARG A 224 -9.96 -8.12 4.74
C ARG A 224 -8.95 -9.07 5.39
N PRO A 225 -8.08 -9.72 4.62
CA PRO A 225 -7.03 -10.54 5.20
C PRO A 225 -6.07 -9.67 6.03
N VAL A 226 -5.71 -10.17 7.21
CA VAL A 226 -4.67 -9.55 8.08
C VAL A 226 -3.28 -9.73 7.48
N TRP A 227 -3.05 -10.90 6.88
CA TRP A 227 -1.77 -11.27 6.31
C TRP A 227 -1.35 -10.34 5.16
N ASP A 228 -0.10 -9.89 5.21
CA ASP A 228 0.52 -9.12 4.14
C ASP A 228 1.50 -9.98 3.33
N GLY A 229 1.04 -10.50 2.20
CA GLY A 229 1.89 -11.21 1.24
C GLY A 229 2.48 -10.34 0.14
N THR A 230 2.17 -9.04 0.15
CA THR A 230 2.46 -8.13 -0.97
C THR A 230 3.68 -7.26 -0.74
N THR A 231 4.07 -7.07 0.53
CA THR A 231 5.29 -6.32 0.88
C THR A 231 6.36 -7.30 1.37
N PRO A 232 7.41 -7.57 0.56
CA PRO A 232 8.48 -8.46 0.97
C PRO A 232 9.36 -7.80 2.05
N GLU A 233 9.67 -8.52 3.14
CA GLU A 233 10.47 -7.99 4.26
C GLU A 233 11.87 -7.55 3.81
N GLU A 234 12.42 -8.27 2.84
CA GLU A 234 13.76 -8.06 2.29
C GLU A 234 13.87 -6.77 1.48
N ALA A 235 12.75 -6.26 0.97
CA ALA A 235 12.70 -5.02 0.20
C ALA A 235 12.59 -3.76 1.08
N PHE A 236 12.39 -3.92 2.39
CA PHE A 236 12.48 -2.80 3.31
C PHE A 236 13.93 -2.34 3.48
N ALA A 237 14.18 -1.08 3.21
CA ALA A 237 15.46 -0.40 3.41
C ALA A 237 15.47 0.38 4.73
N VAL A 238 16.66 0.61 5.26
CA VAL A 238 16.86 1.50 6.42
C VAL A 238 16.60 2.93 6.00
N TYR A 239 15.70 3.61 6.71
CA TYR A 239 15.55 5.05 6.55
C TYR A 239 16.45 5.77 7.57
N PRO A 240 17.36 6.66 7.12
CA PRO A 240 18.31 7.31 8.01
C PRO A 240 17.63 8.39 8.85
N LEU A 241 17.32 8.07 10.11
CA LEU A 241 16.86 9.04 11.10
C LEU A 241 18.03 9.78 11.76
N GLU A 242 17.74 10.98 12.28
CA GLU A 242 18.70 11.73 13.09
C GLU A 242 19.17 10.91 14.30
N ILE A 243 20.42 11.15 14.73
CA ILE A 243 20.97 10.43 15.88
C ILE A 243 20.15 10.68 17.16
N LYS A 244 19.52 11.86 17.28
CA LYS A 244 18.64 12.20 18.41
C LYS A 244 17.43 11.28 18.50
N ASP A 245 16.81 10.95 17.36
CA ASP A 245 15.67 10.04 17.32
C ASP A 245 16.09 8.60 17.62
N ARG A 246 17.23 8.18 17.06
CA ARG A 246 17.80 6.86 17.39
C ARG A 246 18.14 6.75 18.86
N GLN A 247 18.68 7.78 19.50
CA GLN A 247 18.94 7.83 20.96
C GLN A 247 17.65 7.78 21.79
N ARG A 248 16.52 8.24 21.25
CA ARG A 248 15.18 8.06 21.83
C ARG A 248 14.60 6.68 21.58
N GLY A 249 15.31 5.80 20.87
CA GLY A 249 14.92 4.43 20.56
C GLY A 249 13.96 4.35 19.38
N ILE A 250 13.94 5.37 18.53
CA ILE A 250 13.11 5.45 17.34
C ILE A 250 13.93 5.02 16.14
N PHE A 251 13.37 4.10 15.35
CA PHE A 251 14.01 3.57 14.16
C PHE A 251 12.98 3.47 13.04
N MET A 252 13.42 3.36 11.80
CA MET A 252 12.49 3.29 10.68
C MET A 252 13.02 2.44 9.54
N LEU A 253 12.16 1.54 9.07
CA LEU A 253 12.32 0.88 7.79
C LEU A 253 11.30 1.46 6.80
N MET A 254 11.67 1.49 5.53
CA MET A 254 10.81 1.98 4.45
C MET A 254 10.86 1.03 3.28
N TYR A 255 9.70 0.70 2.73
CA TYR A 255 9.55 0.02 1.46
C TYR A 255 9.13 1.06 0.43
N ASP A 256 9.82 1.13 -0.70
CA ASP A 256 9.48 2.00 -1.82
C ASP A 256 9.49 1.18 -3.10
N GLN A 257 8.29 0.88 -3.59
CA GLN A 257 8.08 0.23 -4.86
C GLN A 257 7.73 1.30 -5.90
N PRO A 258 8.59 1.51 -6.91
CA PRO A 258 8.29 2.44 -7.97
C PRO A 258 7.10 1.95 -8.80
N PRO A 259 6.44 2.84 -9.54
CA PRO A 259 5.37 2.47 -10.46
C PRO A 259 5.87 1.39 -11.42
N ALA A 260 5.19 0.23 -11.45
CA ALA A 260 5.53 -0.84 -12.37
C ALA A 260 4.65 -0.72 -13.61
N PHE A 261 5.25 -0.68 -14.78
CA PHE A 261 4.49 -0.73 -16.01
C PHE A 261 4.16 -2.18 -16.35
N ARG A 262 2.87 -2.48 -16.53
CA ARG A 262 2.46 -3.80 -17.01
C ARG A 262 2.67 -3.87 -18.52
N ILE A 263 3.63 -4.68 -18.96
CA ILE A 263 3.94 -4.89 -20.37
C ILE A 263 2.70 -5.31 -21.18
N SER A 264 1.79 -6.09 -20.58
CA SER A 264 0.49 -6.47 -21.17
C SER A 264 -0.36 -5.27 -21.55
N ASP A 265 -0.26 -4.18 -20.81
CA ASP A 265 -1.14 -3.03 -20.95
C ASP A 265 -0.62 -2.10 -22.06
N PHE A 266 0.66 -2.21 -22.48
CA PHE A 266 1.15 -1.55 -23.69
C PHE A 266 0.69 -2.21 -25.00
N PHE A 267 0.07 -3.39 -24.94
CA PHE A 267 -0.48 -4.06 -26.13
C PHE A 267 -1.96 -3.71 -26.34
N ILE A 268 -2.28 -2.41 -26.30
CA ILE A 268 -3.55 -1.90 -26.84
C ILE A 268 -3.44 -1.86 -28.36
N PRO A 269 -4.50 -2.23 -29.12
CA PRO A 269 -4.50 -2.11 -30.57
C PRO A 269 -4.03 -0.72 -31.00
N LEU A 270 -3.00 -0.70 -31.85
CA LEU A 270 -2.47 0.52 -32.45
C LEU A 270 -3.63 1.37 -32.95
N VAL A 271 -3.59 2.66 -32.59
CA VAL A 271 -4.41 3.72 -33.18
C VAL A 271 -4.56 3.45 -34.68
N PRO A 272 -5.79 3.36 -35.25
CA PRO A 272 -5.97 3.06 -36.66
C PRO A 272 -5.12 3.99 -37.52
N LEU A 273 -4.56 3.48 -38.62
CA LEU A 273 -3.66 4.26 -39.49
C LEU A 273 -4.30 5.59 -39.94
N GLY A 274 -5.63 5.63 -40.13
CA GLY A 274 -6.37 6.86 -40.44
C GLY A 274 -6.21 7.95 -39.38
N VAL A 275 -6.25 7.58 -38.10
CA VAL A 275 -6.01 8.51 -36.98
C VAL A 275 -4.52 8.86 -36.88
N GLN A 276 -3.62 7.89 -37.10
CA GLN A 276 -2.17 8.13 -37.07
C GLN A 276 -1.71 9.10 -38.18
N TYR A 277 -2.32 9.03 -39.36
CA TYR A 277 -2.07 9.92 -40.50
C TYR A 277 -2.96 11.17 -40.51
N GLN A 278 -3.67 11.46 -39.40
CA GLN A 278 -4.58 12.62 -39.27
C GLN A 278 -5.68 12.69 -40.33
N VAL A 279 -6.01 11.56 -40.94
CA VAL A 279 -7.12 11.40 -41.89
C VAL A 279 -8.45 11.26 -41.14
N GLU A 280 -8.40 10.76 -39.90
CA GLU A 280 -9.53 10.58 -39.00
C GLU A 280 -9.23 11.16 -37.61
N ALA A 281 -10.25 11.65 -36.91
CA ALA A 281 -10.09 12.09 -35.52
C ALA A 281 -9.99 10.87 -34.59
N PRO A 282 -9.13 10.91 -33.55
CA PRO A 282 -9.05 9.82 -32.58
C PRO A 282 -10.41 9.63 -31.90
N SER A 283 -10.81 8.38 -31.71
CA SER A 283 -11.98 8.09 -30.89
C SER A 283 -11.66 8.42 -29.43
N LEU A 284 -12.68 8.77 -28.63
CA LEU A 284 -12.52 9.06 -27.20
C LEU A 284 -11.87 7.90 -26.43
N LEU A 285 -12.14 6.65 -26.84
CA LEU A 285 -11.47 5.47 -26.30
C LEU A 285 -9.98 5.45 -26.64
N THR A 286 -9.62 5.83 -27.86
CA THR A 286 -8.22 5.92 -28.31
C THR A 286 -7.45 7.00 -27.55
N GLU A 287 -8.07 8.15 -27.30
CA GLU A 287 -7.49 9.22 -26.48
C GLU A 287 -7.29 8.78 -25.01
N MET A 288 -8.28 8.09 -24.43
CA MET A 288 -8.18 7.55 -23.09
C MET A 288 -7.10 6.46 -22.98
N THR A 289 -6.97 5.58 -23.97
CA THR A 289 -5.97 4.52 -23.94
C THR A 289 -4.54 4.98 -24.24
N GLY A 290 -4.32 6.21 -24.72
CA GLY A 290 -2.99 6.67 -25.14
C GLY A 290 -2.12 7.26 -24.02
N GLN A 291 -2.65 7.49 -22.82
CA GLN A 291 -1.90 8.17 -21.76
C GLN A 291 -1.05 7.17 -20.95
N ALA A 292 0.26 7.43 -20.85
CA ALA A 292 1.23 6.62 -20.12
C ALA A 292 0.84 6.37 -18.64
N ALA A 293 0.08 7.29 -18.04
CA ALA A 293 -0.46 7.17 -16.68
C ALA A 293 -1.43 5.99 -16.51
N ASN A 294 -2.07 5.52 -17.58
CA ASN A 294 -3.03 4.42 -17.53
C ASN A 294 -2.38 3.03 -17.54
N PHE A 295 -1.05 2.96 -17.65
CA PHE A 295 -0.29 1.70 -17.78
C PHE A 295 0.68 1.41 -16.63
N ALA A 296 0.83 2.37 -15.72
CA ALA A 296 1.66 2.22 -14.53
C ALA A 296 0.78 1.83 -13.35
N SER A 297 1.20 0.84 -12.57
CA SER A 297 0.63 0.64 -11.24
C SER A 297 0.99 1.82 -10.34
N ASP A 298 0.11 2.19 -9.41
CA ASP A 298 0.44 3.19 -8.39
C ASP A 298 1.71 2.78 -7.61
N PRO A 299 2.59 3.74 -7.27
CA PRO A 299 3.74 3.47 -6.42
C PRO A 299 3.26 3.04 -5.02
N VAL A 300 3.93 2.05 -4.45
CA VAL A 300 3.64 1.57 -3.09
C VAL A 300 4.78 1.95 -2.17
N LYS A 301 4.51 2.86 -1.24
CA LYS A 301 5.44 3.31 -0.22
C LYS A 301 4.89 2.98 1.15
N VAL A 302 5.68 2.27 1.95
CA VAL A 302 5.28 1.87 3.30
C VAL A 302 6.34 2.31 4.28
N MET A 303 5.92 3.11 5.26
CA MET A 303 6.77 3.46 6.40
C MET A 303 6.46 2.50 7.55
N ALA A 304 7.51 1.92 8.11
CA ALA A 304 7.46 1.10 9.32
C ALA A 304 8.32 1.78 10.40
N PRO A 305 7.76 2.72 11.18
CA PRO A 305 8.42 3.25 12.37
C PRO A 305 8.49 2.17 13.44
N PHE A 306 9.56 2.16 14.22
CA PHE A 306 9.75 1.29 15.37
C PHE A 306 10.11 2.10 16.60
N LYS A 307 9.69 1.60 17.76
CA LYS A 307 10.07 2.14 19.07
C LYS A 307 10.61 1.04 19.96
N LYS A 308 11.78 1.26 20.55
CA LYS A 308 12.34 0.39 21.59
C LYS A 308 11.71 0.75 22.93
N GLY A 309 10.93 -0.17 23.48
CA GLY A 309 10.36 -0.08 24.82
C GLY A 309 10.90 -1.17 25.76
N PRO A 310 10.36 -1.25 27.00
CA PRO A 310 10.73 -2.28 27.97
C PRO A 310 10.51 -3.71 27.45
N ASP A 311 9.46 -3.91 26.66
CA ASP A 311 9.08 -5.22 26.09
C ASP A 311 9.87 -5.59 24.83
N GLY A 312 10.78 -4.72 24.39
CA GLY A 312 11.50 -4.87 23.13
C GLY A 312 11.07 -3.85 22.08
N LEU A 313 11.44 -4.14 20.83
CA LEU A 313 11.15 -3.28 19.70
C LEU A 313 9.74 -3.60 19.17
N LYS A 314 8.91 -2.57 18.99
CA LYS A 314 7.55 -2.71 18.44
C LYS A 314 7.38 -1.81 17.23
N VAL A 315 6.58 -2.24 16.26
CA VAL A 315 6.28 -1.49 15.05
C VAL A 315 5.08 -0.58 15.25
N ASP A 316 5.04 0.52 14.54
CA ASP A 316 3.93 1.44 14.55
C ASP A 316 2.87 1.07 13.50
N TRP A 317 1.82 0.37 13.95
CA TRP A 317 0.76 -0.13 13.07
C TRP A 317 0.01 0.98 12.33
N GLU A 318 -0.38 2.08 12.98
CA GLU A 318 -1.23 3.09 12.33
C GLU A 318 -0.48 3.74 11.14
N ALA A 319 0.85 3.93 11.24
CA ALA A 319 1.68 4.53 10.18
C ALA A 319 1.90 3.53 9.06
N PHE A 320 2.12 2.26 9.42
CA PHE A 320 2.22 1.18 8.46
C PHE A 320 0.97 1.08 7.60
N VAL A 321 -0.22 1.04 8.21
CA VAL A 321 -1.48 0.94 7.45
C VAL A 321 -1.83 2.23 6.73
N GLN A 322 -1.59 3.41 7.34
CA GLN A 322 -1.85 4.70 6.70
C GLN A 322 -1.08 4.82 5.39
N THR A 323 0.22 4.56 5.41
CA THR A 323 1.07 4.70 4.22
C THR A 323 0.79 3.60 3.20
N LYS A 324 0.71 2.34 3.64
CA LYS A 324 0.46 1.20 2.73
C LYS A 324 -0.87 1.30 1.99
N TYR A 325 -1.93 1.68 2.68
CA TYR A 325 -3.28 1.75 2.10
C TYR A 325 -3.66 3.17 1.68
N ARG A 326 -2.73 4.13 1.76
CA ARG A 326 -2.95 5.56 1.46
C ARG A 326 -4.23 6.10 2.10
N LEU A 327 -4.43 5.80 3.38
CA LEU A 327 -5.68 6.15 4.08
C LEU A 327 -5.93 7.67 4.10
N PHE A 328 -4.86 8.47 4.10
CA PHE A 328 -4.98 9.91 3.99
C PHE A 328 -5.49 10.35 2.62
N ARG A 329 -5.01 9.74 1.53
CA ARG A 329 -5.54 9.97 0.17
C ARG A 329 -7.01 9.62 0.08
N GLU A 330 -7.41 8.44 0.56
CA GLU A 330 -8.81 8.01 0.57
C GLU A 330 -9.70 9.00 1.34
N PHE A 331 -9.22 9.49 2.49
CA PHE A 331 -9.91 10.50 3.28
C PHE A 331 -10.05 11.84 2.55
N LEU A 332 -9.06 12.22 1.73
CA LEU A 332 -9.08 13.46 0.94
C LEU A 332 -9.95 13.37 -0.31
N GLU A 333 -9.91 12.24 -1.02
CA GLU A 333 -10.62 12.04 -2.30
C GLU A 333 -12.13 11.85 -2.13
N LEU A 334 -12.57 11.35 -0.97
CA LEU A 334 -13.96 11.09 -0.64
C LEU A 334 -14.41 11.96 0.54
N PRO A 335 -14.66 13.27 0.31
CA PRO A 335 -15.15 14.18 1.34
C PRO A 335 -16.58 13.78 1.71
N GLU A 336 -16.73 13.26 2.92
CA GLU A 336 -18.02 12.90 3.50
C GLU A 336 -18.27 13.81 4.71
N SER A 337 -19.38 14.53 4.71
CA SER A 337 -19.79 15.42 5.80
C SER A 337 -19.64 14.74 7.16
N GLY A 338 -18.93 15.38 8.08
CA GLY A 338 -18.73 14.88 9.43
C GLY A 338 -17.77 13.71 9.58
N LYS A 339 -17.21 13.17 8.48
CA LYS A 339 -16.22 12.08 8.54
C LYS A 339 -14.95 12.58 9.22
N THR A 340 -14.48 11.79 10.18
CA THR A 340 -13.26 12.07 10.95
C THR A 340 -12.21 10.98 10.72
N GLY A 341 -10.94 11.34 10.82
CA GLY A 341 -9.84 10.38 10.80
C GLY A 341 -8.62 10.89 11.56
N VAL A 342 -7.88 9.99 12.18
CA VAL A 342 -6.60 10.30 12.82
C VAL A 342 -5.48 10.01 11.84
N PHE A 343 -4.60 10.98 11.63
CA PHE A 343 -3.53 10.90 10.65
C PHE A 343 -2.21 11.40 11.22
N ARG A 344 -1.13 10.81 10.72
CA ARG A 344 0.24 11.20 11.01
C ARG A 344 0.83 11.89 9.80
N LEU A 345 0.96 13.20 9.90
CA LEU A 345 1.20 14.08 8.76
C LEU A 345 2.39 14.99 9.03
N GLN A 346 3.01 15.47 7.97
CA GLN A 346 3.95 16.58 8.02
C GLN A 346 3.21 17.89 7.76
N PHE A 347 3.53 18.89 8.58
CA PHE A 347 2.92 20.21 8.55
C PHE A 347 3.95 21.30 8.33
N TRP A 348 3.57 22.30 7.55
CA TRP A 348 4.24 23.60 7.49
C TRP A 348 3.24 24.70 7.17
N GLU A 349 3.53 25.92 7.61
CA GLU A 349 2.78 27.08 7.15
C GLU A 349 3.03 27.31 5.65
N THR A 350 1.97 27.51 4.88
CA THR A 350 2.05 27.79 3.44
C THR A 350 1.40 29.12 3.08
N VAL A 351 1.61 29.56 1.84
CA VAL A 351 1.00 30.77 1.30
C VAL A 351 -0.45 30.46 0.89
N PRO A 352 -1.41 31.37 1.14
CA PRO A 352 -2.79 31.16 0.77
C PRO A 352 -2.93 31.27 -0.74
N GLU A 353 -3.79 30.43 -1.33
CA GLU A 353 -4.04 30.46 -2.78
C GLU A 353 -4.81 31.71 -3.19
N ASN A 354 -5.81 32.07 -2.38
CA ASN A 354 -6.60 33.27 -2.55
C ASN A 354 -6.05 34.37 -1.64
N ARG A 355 -5.90 35.59 -2.17
CA ARG A 355 -5.46 36.76 -1.39
C ARG A 355 -6.46 37.17 -0.30
N GLU A 356 -7.67 36.62 -0.32
CA GLU A 356 -8.77 36.87 0.61
C GLU A 356 -8.81 35.79 1.71
N LEU A 357 -7.74 35.65 2.48
CA LEU A 357 -7.90 34.95 3.77
C LEU A 357 -8.66 35.85 4.73
N PRO A 358 -9.61 35.29 5.51
CA PRO A 358 -10.16 35.98 6.66
C PRO A 358 -9.03 36.50 7.57
N ALA A 359 -9.17 37.74 8.03
CA ALA A 359 -8.20 38.32 8.94
C ALA A 359 -8.13 37.47 10.23
N GLY A 360 -6.92 37.07 10.62
CA GLY A 360 -6.71 36.23 11.81
C GLY A 360 -6.61 34.73 11.52
N GLU A 361 -6.54 34.30 10.26
CA GLU A 361 -6.30 32.90 9.89
C GLU A 361 -4.93 32.68 9.24
N ARG A 362 -4.39 31.47 9.39
CA ARG A 362 -3.19 30.99 8.69
C ARG A 362 -3.50 29.69 7.97
N VAL A 363 -2.78 29.45 6.88
CA VAL A 363 -2.94 28.24 6.07
C VAL A 363 -1.76 27.32 6.33
N TYR A 364 -2.07 26.08 6.65
CA TYR A 364 -1.08 25.02 6.83
C TYR A 364 -1.27 23.96 5.75
N GLN A 365 -0.16 23.52 5.18
CA GLN A 365 -0.16 22.34 4.33
C GLN A 365 0.03 21.12 5.23
N ALA A 366 -0.79 20.10 5.01
CA ALA A 366 -0.72 18.80 5.65
C ALA A 366 -0.40 17.75 4.57
N VAL A 367 0.62 16.93 4.75
CA VAL A 367 0.99 15.89 3.77
C VAL A 367 1.28 14.55 4.42
N ASP A 368 1.00 13.46 3.70
CA ASP A 368 1.46 12.15 4.10
C ASP A 368 2.99 12.06 3.96
N PRO A 369 3.73 11.58 4.99
CA PRO A 369 5.18 11.54 4.96
C PRO A 369 5.76 10.57 3.92
N ALA A 370 5.04 9.52 3.52
CA ALA A 370 5.47 8.60 2.47
C ALA A 370 5.16 9.15 1.06
N TYR A 371 4.07 9.91 0.94
CA TYR A 371 3.54 10.43 -0.33
C TYR A 371 3.48 11.96 -0.37
N SER A 372 4.55 12.63 0.08
CA SER A 372 4.57 14.08 0.32
C SER A 372 4.23 14.96 -0.89
N SER A 373 4.41 14.46 -2.12
CA SER A 373 4.11 15.17 -3.37
C SER A 373 2.70 14.93 -3.91
N GLU A 374 2.02 13.88 -3.45
CA GLU A 374 0.75 13.40 -4.01
C GLU A 374 -0.40 13.58 -3.02
N ASP A 375 -0.17 13.23 -1.77
CA ASP A 375 -1.20 13.15 -0.74
C ASP A 375 -1.09 14.37 0.16
N SER A 376 -1.80 15.44 -0.22
CA SER A 376 -1.69 16.74 0.43
C SER A 376 -3.05 17.43 0.59
N GLY A 377 -3.27 18.02 1.77
CA GLY A 377 -4.44 18.82 2.11
C GLY A 377 -4.06 20.18 2.68
N ARG A 378 -4.93 21.17 2.52
CA ARG A 378 -4.77 22.52 3.09
C ARG A 378 -5.77 22.75 4.20
N LEU A 379 -5.29 23.35 5.29
CA LEU A 379 -6.09 23.65 6.46
C LEU A 379 -6.04 25.15 6.73
N GLN A 380 -7.20 25.77 6.87
CA GLN A 380 -7.34 27.15 7.33
C GLN A 380 -7.59 27.13 8.82
N ILE A 381 -6.71 27.78 9.59
CA ILE A 381 -6.72 27.68 11.06
C ILE A 381 -6.71 29.09 11.66
N PRO A 382 -7.70 29.43 12.49
CA PRO A 382 -7.70 30.68 13.24
C PRO A 382 -6.51 30.75 14.20
N VAL A 383 -5.75 31.84 14.13
CA VAL A 383 -4.53 32.04 14.93
C VAL A 383 -4.83 32.02 16.44
N ASP A 384 -6.00 32.54 16.82
CA ASP A 384 -6.39 32.64 18.24
C ASP A 384 -6.96 31.34 18.82
N SER A 385 -7.22 30.33 17.97
CA SER A 385 -7.68 29.00 18.38
C SER A 385 -6.60 28.23 19.13
N GLU A 386 -7.00 27.22 19.91
CA GLU A 386 -6.05 26.33 20.59
C GLU A 386 -5.08 25.67 19.61
N ILE A 387 -5.60 25.16 18.49
CA ILE A 387 -4.81 24.55 17.42
C ILE A 387 -3.87 25.58 16.78
N GLY A 388 -4.35 26.80 16.50
CA GLY A 388 -3.54 27.88 15.93
C GLY A 388 -2.37 28.27 16.84
N ARG A 389 -2.57 28.26 18.16
CA ARG A 389 -1.49 28.50 19.13
C ARG A 389 -0.48 27.36 19.15
N VAL A 390 -0.92 26.10 19.06
CA VAL A 390 -0.01 24.95 18.97
C VAL A 390 0.82 25.03 17.69
N LEU A 391 0.18 25.25 16.53
CA LEU A 391 0.86 25.33 15.23
C LEU A 391 1.68 26.61 15.03
N SER A 392 1.61 27.58 15.95
CA SER A 392 2.36 28.82 15.86
C SER A 392 3.88 28.62 15.77
N VAL A 393 4.39 27.49 16.26
CA VAL A 393 5.80 27.09 16.14
C VAL A 393 6.25 26.81 14.70
N LEU A 394 5.31 26.68 13.76
CA LEU A 394 5.57 26.49 12.33
C LEU A 394 5.49 27.80 11.54
N ASN A 395 5.08 28.89 12.21
CA ASN A 395 4.88 30.17 11.57
C ASN A 395 6.23 30.75 11.15
N TRP A 396 6.39 30.99 9.86
CA TRP A 396 7.57 31.64 9.31
C TRP A 396 7.20 32.96 8.63
N ARG A 397 5.96 33.10 8.16
CA ARG A 397 5.49 34.35 7.55
C ARG A 397 5.36 35.42 8.63
N GLY A 398 6.09 36.52 8.43
CA GLY A 398 6.17 37.64 9.37
C GLY A 398 7.19 37.44 10.50
N THR A 399 8.08 36.46 10.37
CA THR A 399 9.20 36.23 11.31
C THR A 399 10.54 36.54 10.63
N ASP A 400 11.59 36.76 11.42
CA ASP A 400 12.94 37.05 10.93
C ASP A 400 13.61 35.86 10.23
N GLU A 401 13.15 34.62 10.48
CA GLU A 401 13.71 33.40 9.89
C GLU A 401 13.37 33.27 8.39
N GLY A 402 12.17 33.71 8.01
CA GLY A 402 11.72 33.75 6.61
C GLY A 402 11.70 32.42 5.87
N ARG A 403 11.73 31.27 6.58
CA ARG A 403 11.82 29.93 5.99
C ARG A 403 10.77 28.98 6.57
N PRO A 404 10.09 28.16 5.75
CA PRO A 404 9.16 27.16 6.24
C PRO A 404 9.81 26.18 7.23
N VAL A 405 9.17 26.00 8.38
CA VAL A 405 9.51 24.97 9.36
C VAL A 405 8.56 23.80 9.16
N ILE A 406 9.12 22.63 8.83
CA ILE A 406 8.36 21.41 8.64
C ILE A 406 8.44 20.58 9.92
N LYS A 407 7.30 20.13 10.44
CA LYS A 407 7.24 19.17 11.56
C LYS A 407 6.19 18.10 11.33
N SER A 408 6.50 16.89 11.77
CA SER A 408 5.50 15.81 11.85
C SER A 408 4.58 16.02 13.05
N ALA A 409 3.30 15.67 12.92
CA ALA A 409 2.34 15.64 14.01
C ALA A 409 1.29 14.55 13.79
N THR A 410 0.69 14.10 14.88
CA THR A 410 -0.51 13.25 14.88
C THR A 410 -1.70 14.15 15.16
N VAL A 411 -2.66 14.16 14.25
CA VAL A 411 -3.85 15.03 14.33
C VAL A 411 -5.10 14.25 13.99
N GLU A 412 -6.23 14.72 14.49
CA GLU A 412 -7.54 14.31 14.02
C GLU A 412 -8.04 15.36 13.03
N LEU A 413 -8.36 14.91 11.83
CA LEU A 413 -8.96 15.72 10.79
C LEU A 413 -10.44 15.38 10.67
N ARG A 414 -11.21 16.36 10.22
CA ARG A 414 -12.64 16.25 10.01
C ARG A 414 -13.05 16.99 8.75
N TRP A 415 -14.00 16.44 8.03
CA TRP A 415 -14.77 17.17 7.04
C TRP A 415 -15.94 17.89 7.72
N SER A 416 -16.08 19.20 7.50
CA SER A 416 -17.16 20.01 8.10
C SER A 416 -18.54 19.47 7.72
N ASP A 417 -19.56 19.85 8.48
CA ASP A 417 -20.96 19.46 8.24
C ASP A 417 -21.67 20.38 7.21
N ASP A 418 -20.90 21.21 6.50
CA ASP A 418 -21.43 22.16 5.53
C ASP A 418 -21.87 21.48 4.22
N GLU A 419 -22.71 22.17 3.44
CA GLU A 419 -23.13 21.70 2.11
C GLU A 419 -21.95 21.43 1.17
N ILE A 420 -20.87 22.20 1.33
CA ILE A 420 -19.57 21.96 0.71
C ILE A 420 -18.57 21.72 1.83
N PRO A 421 -18.30 20.44 2.18
CA PRO A 421 -17.44 20.09 3.30
C PRO A 421 -16.06 20.71 3.16
N GLN A 422 -15.60 21.39 4.20
CA GLN A 422 -14.25 21.93 4.30
C GLN A 422 -13.40 21.01 5.17
N LEU A 423 -12.13 20.88 4.81
CA LEU A 423 -11.18 20.12 5.61
C LEU A 423 -10.76 20.94 6.83
N GLU A 424 -10.98 20.39 8.01
CA GLU A 424 -10.69 21.03 9.29
C GLU A 424 -9.82 20.13 10.16
N MET A 425 -9.05 20.74 11.06
CA MET A 425 -8.39 20.01 12.15
C MET A 425 -9.31 20.03 13.36
N SER A 426 -9.91 18.88 13.70
CA SER A 426 -10.79 18.79 14.86
C SER A 426 -9.99 18.76 16.17
N ARG A 427 -8.82 18.10 16.15
CA ARG A 427 -7.98 17.94 17.34
C ARG A 427 -6.51 17.80 16.98
N PHE A 428 -5.66 18.50 17.73
CA PHE A 428 -4.22 18.26 17.72
C PHE A 428 -3.86 17.26 18.83
N ILE A 429 -3.29 16.11 18.48
CA ILE A 429 -3.04 15.03 19.45
C ILE A 429 -1.63 15.14 20.03
N CYS A 430 -0.60 15.14 19.18
CA CYS A 430 0.78 15.32 19.59
C CYS A 430 1.67 15.79 18.44
N TRP A 431 2.82 16.37 18.80
CA TRP A 431 3.94 16.49 17.87
C TRP A 431 4.54 15.11 17.60
N GLU A 432 5.07 14.88 16.41
CA GLU A 432 5.57 13.59 15.93
C GLU A 432 4.49 12.49 15.91
N PHE A 433 4.91 11.23 16.02
CA PHE A 433 4.02 10.07 15.99
C PHE A 433 3.73 9.61 17.42
N LEU A 434 2.44 9.49 17.75
CA LEU A 434 1.95 9.13 19.08
C LEU A 434 2.51 7.76 19.51
N GLY A 435 3.23 7.72 20.63
CA GLY A 435 3.83 6.49 21.16
C GLY A 435 5.19 6.11 20.53
N VAL A 436 5.62 6.79 19.47
CA VAL A 436 6.99 6.67 18.93
C VAL A 436 7.88 7.74 19.54
N GLY A 437 7.50 9.00 19.39
CA GLY A 437 8.23 10.14 19.93
C GLY A 437 7.34 11.25 20.48
N GLY A 438 6.08 11.30 20.02
CA GLY A 438 5.06 12.20 20.52
C GLY A 438 4.38 11.73 21.79
N GLU A 439 4.18 12.65 22.73
CA GLU A 439 3.31 12.49 23.89
C GLU A 439 2.00 13.26 23.66
N ALA A 440 0.88 12.66 24.05
CA ALA A 440 -0.43 13.30 23.91
C ALA A 440 -0.48 14.61 24.73
N LEU A 441 -0.96 15.69 24.13
CA LEU A 441 -1.16 16.94 24.85
C LEU A 441 -2.27 16.78 25.91
N PRO A 442 -2.12 17.37 27.11
CA PRO A 442 -3.15 17.33 28.13
C PRO A 442 -4.42 18.02 27.61
N GLY A 443 -5.51 17.25 27.46
CA GLY A 443 -6.75 17.69 26.82
C GLY A 443 -7.09 16.95 25.52
N GLY A 444 -6.09 16.30 24.90
CA GLY A 444 -6.23 15.51 23.67
C GLY A 444 -6.52 14.02 23.90
N GLY A 445 -7.20 13.65 24.99
CA GLY A 445 -7.60 12.26 25.21
C GLY A 445 -8.56 11.79 24.11
N VAL A 446 -8.29 10.64 23.50
CA VAL A 446 -9.22 9.97 22.58
C VAL A 446 -10.50 9.69 23.36
N THR A 447 -11.50 10.55 23.22
CA THR A 447 -12.86 10.22 23.65
C THR A 447 -13.37 9.19 22.66
N ASN A 448 -13.30 7.91 23.04
CA ASN A 448 -14.05 6.86 22.35
C ASN A 448 -15.53 7.28 22.34
N GLY A 449 -15.99 7.73 21.18
CA GLY A 449 -17.38 8.11 20.93
C GLY A 449 -18.25 6.87 21.00
N GLY A 450 -18.71 6.53 22.21
CA GLY A 450 -19.81 5.62 22.40
C GLY A 450 -21.13 6.34 22.17
N LYS A 451 -21.84 5.94 21.12
CA LYS A 451 -23.30 5.86 21.10
C LYS A 451 -23.74 4.64 20.30
#